data_AF-A0A820RC18-F1
#
_entry.id   AF-A0A820RC18-F1
#
_cell.length_a   1.000
_cell.length_b   1.000
_cell.length_c   1.000
_cell.angle_alpha   90.00
_cell.angle_beta   90.00
_cell.angle_gamma   90.00
#
_symmetry.space_group_name_H-M   'P 1'
#
loop_
_entity.id
_entity.type
_entity.pdbx_description
1 polymer ?
#
loop_
_entity_poly.entity_id
_entity_poly.type
_entity_poly.pdbx_seq_one_letter_code
_entity_poly.pdbx_strand_id
1 'polypeptide(L)' 'MKFIRNATINNTRHCVKCSKSNSVSTCDGCRLTFCERHAITHRQELTDQLENIIQDHNLL' A
#
# COMPACT_ATOMS: atom_id res chain seq x y z
N MET A 1 -27.04 -20.96 11.08
CA MET A 1 -27.56 -19.91 10.17
C MET A 1 -26.37 -19.30 9.44
N LYS A 2 -26.27 -19.48 8.12
CA LYS A 2 -25.14 -19.02 7.31
C LYS A 2 -25.43 -17.60 6.85
N PHE A 3 -24.59 -16.63 7.23
CA PHE A 3 -24.64 -15.28 6.67
C PHE A 3 -24.12 -15.34 5.24
N ILE A 4 -25.02 -15.26 4.26
CA ILE A 4 -24.63 -15.09 2.87
C ILE A 4 -24.24 -13.62 2.70
N ARG A 5 -22.94 -13.32 2.70
CA ARG A 5 -22.44 -12.04 2.23
C ARG A 5 -22.48 -12.10 0.70
N ASN A 6 -23.56 -11.61 0.10
CA ASN A 6 -23.59 -11.27 -1.32
C ASN A 6 -22.64 -10.07 -1.54
N ALA A 7 -21.35 -10.34 -1.64
CA ALA A 7 -20.39 -9.38 -2.15
C ALA A 7 -20.60 -9.31 -3.66
N THR A 8 -21.29 -8.28 -4.13
CA THR A 8 -21.15 -7.80 -5.50
C THR A 8 -19.65 -7.73 -5.79
N ILE A 9 -19.15 -8.54 -6.73
CA ILE A 9 -17.73 -8.53 -7.12
C ILE A 9 -17.49 -7.23 -7.90
N ASN A 10 -17.44 -6.12 -7.18
CA ASN A 10 -16.77 -4.93 -7.64
C ASN A 10 -15.29 -5.25 -7.49
N ASN A 11 -14.61 -5.53 -8.60
CA ASN A 11 -13.17 -5.63 -8.70
C ASN A 11 -12.52 -4.24 -8.47
N THR A 12 -12.97 -3.53 -7.44
CA THR A 12 -12.43 -2.25 -7.02
C THR A 12 -11.27 -2.58 -6.11
N ARG A 13 -10.05 -2.46 -6.63
CA ARG A 13 -8.86 -2.48 -5.78
C ARG A 13 -9.05 -1.37 -4.74
N HIS A 14 -8.88 -1.71 -3.46
CA HIS A 14 -9.05 -0.75 -2.36
C HIS A 14 -7.68 -0.42 -1.77
N CYS A 15 -7.54 0.78 -1.23
CA CYS A 15 -6.36 1.13 -0.46
C CYS A 15 -6.24 0.23 0.76
N VAL A 16 -5.09 -0.42 0.95
CA VAL A 16 -4.83 -1.32 2.09
C VAL A 16 -4.83 -0.60 3.45
N LYS A 17 -4.63 0.72 3.47
CA LYS A 17 -4.59 1.52 4.71
C LYS A 17 -5.95 2.08 5.13
N CYS A 18 -6.80 2.49 4.18
CA CYS A 18 -8.09 3.15 4.49
C CYS A 18 -9.32 2.54 3.82
N SER A 19 -9.15 1.44 3.08
CA SER A 19 -10.23 0.73 2.37
C SER A 19 -11.03 1.57 1.37
N LYS A 20 -10.51 2.76 0.98
CA LYS A 20 -11.13 3.60 -0.05
C LYS A 20 -10.71 3.13 -1.45
N SER A 21 -11.65 3.16 -2.40
CA SER A 21 -11.45 2.78 -3.81
C SER A 21 -11.18 3.98 -4.74
N ASN A 22 -11.28 5.22 -4.24
CA ASN A 22 -11.06 6.40 -5.06
C ASN A 22 -9.59 6.50 -5.48
N SER A 23 -9.34 6.43 -6.78
CA SER A 23 -8.03 6.55 -7.44
C SER A 23 -6.92 5.80 -6.70
N VAL A 24 -6.87 4.49 -6.93
CA VAL A 24 -5.88 3.62 -6.31
C VAL A 24 -4.81 3.17 -7.30
N SER A 25 -3.58 3.05 -6.81
CA SER A 25 -2.42 2.57 -7.56
C SER A 25 -1.80 1.39 -6.83
N THR A 26 -1.19 0.47 -7.59
CA THR A 26 -0.51 -0.71 -7.03
C THR A 26 0.99 -0.45 -7.01
N CYS A 27 1.62 -0.63 -5.86
CA CYS A 27 3.08 -0.68 -5.76
C CYS A 27 3.53 -2.04 -6.31
N ASP A 28 4.35 -2.05 -7.36
CA ASP A 28 4.80 -3.29 -8.00
C ASP A 28 5.70 -4.13 -7.08
N GLY A 29 6.61 -3.48 -6.37
CA GLY A 29 7.52 -4.14 -5.42
C GLY A 29 6.81 -4.78 -4.24
N CYS A 30 5.82 -4.10 -3.65
CA CYS A 30 5.08 -4.60 -2.49
C CYS A 30 3.85 -5.43 -2.88
N ARG A 31 3.38 -5.33 -4.12
CA ARG A 31 2.11 -5.87 -4.62
C ARG A 31 0.89 -5.42 -3.81
N LEU A 32 0.99 -4.24 -3.18
CA LEU A 32 -0.07 -3.65 -2.37
C LEU A 32 -0.71 -2.47 -3.10
N THR A 33 -2.02 -2.30 -2.92
CA THR A 33 -2.78 -1.19 -3.48
C THR A 33 -2.93 -0.05 -2.47
N PHE A 34 -2.67 1.18 -2.89
CA PHE A 34 -2.83 2.37 -2.06
C PHE A 34 -3.65 3.44 -2.80
N CYS A 35 -4.43 4.24 -2.08
CA CYS A 35 -4.94 5.49 -2.64
C CYS A 35 -3.80 6.50 -2.75
N GLU A 36 -3.96 7.53 -3.58
CA GLU A 36 -2.95 8.56 -3.84
C GLU A 36 -2.21 9.04 -2.58
N ARG A 37 -2.96 9.45 -1.54
CA ARG A 37 -2.39 9.90 -0.25
C ARG A 37 -1.48 8.83 0.39
N HIS A 38 -1.94 7.59 0.47
CA HIS A 38 -1.17 6.51 1.09
C HIS A 38 -0.06 5.98 0.18
N ALA A 39 -0.16 6.16 -1.14
CA ALA A 39 0.92 5.84 -2.06
C ALA A 39 2.11 6.79 -1.84
N ILE A 40 1.84 8.09 -1.62
CA ILE A 40 2.86 9.09 -1.28
C ILE A 40 3.54 8.75 0.06
N THR A 41 2.75 8.48 1.10
CA THR A 41 3.30 8.06 2.41
C THR A 41 4.11 6.78 2.31
N HIS A 42 3.60 5.78 1.57
CA HIS A 42 4.31 4.52 1.36
C HIS A 42 5.66 4.71 0.64
N ARG A 43 5.70 5.59 -0.37
CA ARG A 43 6.95 5.92 -1.06
C ARG A 43 7.97 6.59 -0.12
N GLN A 44 7.52 7.51 0.72
CA GLN A 44 8.40 8.16 1.72
C GLN A 44 8.97 7.13 2.69
N GLU A 45 8.12 6.27 3.26
CA GLU A 45 8.53 5.22 4.19
C GLU A 45 9.58 4.28 3.56
N LEU A 46 9.47 3.96 2.26
CA LEU A 46 10.48 3.19 1.53
C LEU A 46 11.80 3.95 1.35
N THR A 47 11.74 5.27 1.09
CA THR A 47 12.93 6.11 1.01
C THR A 47 13.65 6.17 2.36
N ASP A 48 12.93 6.41 3.46
CA ASP A 48 13.49 6.41 4.81
C ASP A 48 14.15 5.06 5.13
N GLN A 49 13.49 3.94 4.81
CA GLN A 49 14.08 2.61 4.99
C GLN A 49 15.38 2.44 4.21
N LEU A 50 15.42 2.90 2.94
CA LEU A 50 16.61 2.82 2.11
C LEU A 50 17.75 3.68 2.65
N GLU A 51 17.46 4.90 3.09
CA GLU A 51 18.46 5.80 3.70
C GLU A 51 19.05 5.21 4.98
N ASN A 52 18.21 4.61 5.84
CA ASN A 52 18.68 3.93 7.05
C ASN A 52 19.62 2.77 6.71
N ILE A 53 19.30 1.96 5.69
CA ILE A 53 20.18 0.87 5.24
C ILE A 53 21.50 1.41 4.70
N ILE A 54 21.47 2.47 3.89
CA ILE A 54 22.69 3.10 3.37
C ILE A 54 23.57 3.63 4.51
N GLN A 55 22.97 4.29 5.50
CA GLN A 55 23.70 4.79 6.67
C GLN A 55 24.33 3.65 7.48
N ASP A 56 23.58 2.58 7.76
CA ASP A 56 24.10 1.40 8.47
C ASP A 56 25.31 0.79 7.77
N HIS A 57 25.25 0.66 6.43
CA HIS A 57 26.34 0.10 5.64
C HIS A 57 27.52 1.05 5.39
N ASN A 58 27.32 2.37 5.46
CA ASN A 58 28.38 3.38 5.28
C ASN A 58 29.10 3.72 6.59
N LEU A 59 28.68 3.11 7.71
CA LEU A 59 29.35 3.19 9.01
C LEU A 59 30.42 2.10 9.22
N LEU A 60 30.81 1.38 8.16
CA LEU A 60 31.93 0.43 8.11
C LEU A 60 33.12 1.01 7.34
#